data_AF-A0A182TR45-F1
#
_entry.id   AF-A0A182TR45-F1
#
_cell.length_a   1.000
_cell.length_b   1.000
_cell.length_c   1.000
_cell.angle_alpha   90.00
_cell.angle_beta   90.00
_cell.angle_gamma   90.00
#
_symmetry.space_group_name_H-M   'P 1'
#
loop_
_entity.id
_entity.type
_entity.pdbx_description
1 polymer ?
#
loop_
_entity_poly.entity_id
_entity_poly.type
_entity_poly.pdbx_seq_one_letter_code
_entity_poly.pdbx_strand_id
1 'polypeptide(L)'
;MMYNYNTWMLTNRMCYDFDRLARPERFQRLFAVLRVLVKLLEMDLAMWMLRNPTRTQQNLCNPTRNPLVAQLVWNGDYGSVNLFVKKLFQMFINMNALQYPQEDIAVVSRLLNLLTVAVNLSEFQHSDGQIEYPCAKDNSQHYARQLWKTLETSGYFSITLALQTIRNLRSPFLRLRLSEHLLQKLNRGARLSNVRCFFKQLHERCWLECSDQEPAEAGGAQQTEPNHYPVLNAHRTRPKATEMYQKQYVELLLTGLRAYCDMHQLPAYFREIMTRPVQGGGSRASPSDESAPADGARIVVPKAVDDERMIFRGIAISADLVLEYRDDVKYLLLIEQQLKTLQSAEERALFGDWFAFLSEVDPTMGAA
;
A
#
# COMPACT_ATOMS: atom_id res chain seq x y z
N MET A 1 -14.01 -45.22 26.38
CA MET A 1 -14.15 -44.16 27.40
C MET A 1 -14.70 -42.91 26.70
N MET A 2 -15.97 -42.57 26.92
CA MET A 2 -16.56 -41.33 26.38
C MET A 2 -16.06 -40.16 27.23
N TYR A 3 -15.26 -39.27 26.65
CA TYR A 3 -14.97 -37.97 27.25
C TYR A 3 -16.26 -37.13 27.22
N ASN A 4 -16.98 -37.07 28.34
CA ASN A 4 -18.09 -36.13 28.51
C ASN A 4 -17.50 -34.70 28.55
N TYR A 5 -18.15 -33.76 27.86
CA TYR A 5 -17.83 -32.33 27.88
C TYR A 5 -17.58 -31.80 29.29
N ASN A 6 -18.34 -32.25 30.29
CA ASN A 6 -18.16 -31.87 31.69
C ASN A 6 -16.83 -32.36 32.28
N THR A 7 -16.40 -33.58 31.94
CA THR A 7 -15.12 -34.12 32.36
C THR A 7 -13.96 -33.38 31.69
N TRP A 8 -14.09 -33.11 30.38
CA TRP A 8 -13.12 -32.29 29.65
C TRP A 8 -13.04 -30.84 30.18
N MET A 9 -14.17 -30.22 30.51
CA MET A 9 -14.25 -28.83 30.99
C MET A 9 -13.71 -28.69 32.43
N LEU A 10 -13.92 -29.70 33.29
CA LEU A 10 -13.32 -29.75 34.63
C LEU A 10 -11.79 -29.92 34.57
N THR A 11 -11.27 -30.74 33.65
CA THR A 11 -9.82 -30.91 33.46
C THR A 11 -9.16 -29.66 32.86
N ASN A 12 -9.86 -28.92 32.01
CA ASN A 12 -9.34 -27.73 31.32
C ASN A 12 -9.80 -26.40 31.95
N ARG A 13 -10.39 -26.42 33.16
CA ARG A 13 -10.95 -25.23 33.81
C ARG A 13 -9.92 -24.13 34.08
N MET A 14 -8.66 -24.53 34.31
CA MET A 14 -7.51 -23.62 34.45
C MET A 14 -7.06 -22.97 33.13
N CYS A 15 -7.49 -23.53 31.99
CA CYS A 15 -7.19 -23.05 30.63
C CYS A 15 -8.12 -21.90 30.18
N TYR A 16 -9.10 -21.51 31.03
CA TYR A 16 -10.05 -20.43 30.77
C TYR A 16 -9.70 -19.10 31.45
N ASP A 17 -8.85 -19.11 32.48
CA ASP A 17 -8.39 -17.85 33.08
C ASP A 17 -7.30 -17.27 32.19
N PHE A 18 -7.69 -16.41 31.25
CA PHE A 18 -6.79 -15.81 30.25
C PHE A 18 -5.56 -15.20 30.91
N ASP A 19 -5.71 -14.62 32.11
CA ASP A 19 -4.62 -13.95 32.82
C ASP A 19 -3.58 -14.92 33.39
N ARG A 20 -3.93 -16.20 33.57
CA ARG A 20 -3.01 -17.26 34.03
C ARG A 20 -2.21 -17.90 32.90
N LEU A 21 -2.56 -17.64 31.64
CA LEU A 21 -1.88 -18.21 30.49
C LEU A 21 -0.49 -17.57 30.28
N ALA A 22 0.44 -18.37 29.76
CA ALA A 22 1.74 -17.86 29.34
C ALA A 22 1.57 -16.76 28.28
N ARG A 23 2.49 -15.78 28.26
CA ARG A 23 2.42 -14.65 27.31
C ARG A 23 2.27 -15.11 25.85
N PRO A 24 3.03 -16.08 25.33
CA PRO A 24 2.88 -16.51 23.94
C PRO A 24 1.49 -17.05 23.63
N GLU A 25 0.93 -17.86 24.53
CA GLU A 25 -0.41 -18.42 24.37
C GLU A 25 -1.50 -17.34 24.41
N ARG A 26 -1.35 -16.34 25.29
CA ARG A 26 -2.25 -15.18 25.32
C ARG A 26 -2.25 -14.44 23.98
N PHE A 27 -1.08 -14.13 23.44
CA PHE A 27 -0.99 -13.44 22.16
C PHE A 27 -1.52 -14.29 21.01
N GLN A 28 -1.24 -15.60 20.96
CA GLN A 28 -1.81 -16.50 19.96
C GLN A 28 -3.35 -16.48 19.98
N ARG A 29 -3.96 -16.55 21.17
CA ARG A 29 -5.42 -16.45 21.31
C ARG A 29 -5.96 -15.09 20.91
N LEU A 30 -5.29 -13.99 21.30
CA LEU A 30 -5.68 -12.64 20.88
C LEU A 30 -5.60 -12.46 19.36
N PHE A 31 -4.53 -12.93 18.73
CA PHE A 31 -4.38 -12.84 17.27
C PHE A 31 -5.33 -13.77 16.53
N ALA A 32 -5.69 -14.92 17.09
CA ALA A 32 -6.75 -15.77 16.52
C ALA A 32 -8.09 -15.03 16.47
N VAL A 33 -8.48 -14.37 17.57
CA VAL A 33 -9.70 -13.54 17.62
C VAL A 33 -9.58 -12.34 16.68
N LEU A 34 -8.47 -11.61 16.73
CA LEU A 34 -8.25 -10.44 15.89
C LEU A 34 -8.29 -10.79 14.40
N ARG A 35 -7.75 -11.95 14.00
CA ARG A 35 -7.79 -12.44 12.62
C ARG A 35 -9.22 -12.65 12.12
N VAL A 36 -10.08 -13.21 12.96
CA VAL A 36 -11.51 -13.39 12.63
C VAL A 36 -12.21 -12.04 12.54
N LEU A 37 -11.98 -11.14 13.50
CA LEU A 37 -12.55 -9.79 13.48
C LEU A 37 -12.13 -9.00 12.23
N VAL A 38 -10.83 -8.98 11.91
CA VAL A 38 -10.32 -8.31 10.72
C VAL A 38 -10.92 -8.89 9.44
N LYS A 39 -11.07 -10.22 9.36
CA LYS A 39 -11.72 -10.85 8.20
C LYS A 39 -13.20 -10.47 8.11
N LEU A 40 -13.92 -10.40 9.22
CA LEU A 40 -15.32 -9.94 9.25
C LEU A 40 -15.43 -8.50 8.75
N LEU A 41 -14.56 -7.61 9.23
CA LEU A 41 -14.53 -6.20 8.81
C LEU A 41 -14.19 -6.04 7.32
N GLU A 42 -13.29 -6.88 6.78
CA GLU A 42 -13.00 -6.90 5.34
C GLU A 42 -14.22 -7.29 4.51
N MET A 43 -14.91 -8.36 4.92
CA MET A 43 -16.09 -8.83 4.20
C MET A 43 -17.23 -7.82 4.29
N ASP A 44 -17.45 -7.22 5.46
CA ASP A 44 -18.44 -6.17 5.66
C ASP A 44 -18.14 -4.94 4.79
N LEU A 45 -16.92 -4.41 4.84
CA LEU A 45 -16.55 -3.25 4.03
C LEU A 45 -16.67 -3.54 2.53
N ALA A 46 -16.23 -4.71 2.07
CA ALA A 46 -16.36 -5.11 0.67
C ALA A 46 -17.84 -5.15 0.25
N MET A 47 -18.68 -5.85 1.00
CA MET A 47 -20.12 -5.93 0.73
C MET A 47 -20.79 -4.55 0.78
N TRP A 48 -20.35 -3.69 1.70
CA TRP A 48 -20.81 -2.32 1.82
C TRP A 48 -20.46 -1.48 0.58
N MET A 49 -19.21 -1.56 0.10
CA MET A 49 -18.77 -0.85 -1.11
C MET A 49 -19.57 -1.29 -2.34
N LEU A 50 -19.87 -2.59 -2.46
CA LEU A 50 -20.68 -3.14 -3.54
C LEU A 50 -22.12 -2.62 -3.54
N ARG A 51 -22.71 -2.45 -2.34
CA ARG A 51 -24.08 -1.96 -2.18
C ARG A 51 -24.19 -0.44 -2.31
N ASN A 52 -23.09 0.30 -2.15
CA ASN A 52 -23.05 1.76 -2.16
C ASN A 52 -22.06 2.30 -3.21
N PRO A 53 -22.25 1.98 -4.51
CA PRO A 53 -21.34 2.40 -5.58
C PRO A 53 -21.39 3.91 -5.84
N THR A 54 -22.48 4.59 -5.46
CA THR A 54 -22.64 6.03 -5.59
C THR A 54 -22.81 6.70 -4.23
N ARG A 55 -22.47 7.99 -4.15
CA ARG A 55 -22.56 8.79 -2.91
C ARG A 55 -21.83 8.14 -1.72
N THR A 56 -20.70 7.48 -2.00
CA THR A 56 -19.94 6.67 -1.04
C THR A 56 -19.59 7.45 0.23
N GLN A 57 -19.07 8.68 0.12
CA GLN A 57 -18.79 9.54 1.27
C GLN A 57 -20.05 9.79 2.13
N GLN A 58 -21.19 10.14 1.51
CA GLN A 58 -22.43 10.41 2.24
C GLN A 58 -22.94 9.18 2.98
N ASN A 59 -22.87 8.00 2.34
CA ASN A 59 -23.27 6.74 2.96
C ASN A 59 -22.29 6.32 4.07
N LEU A 60 -20.99 6.59 3.92
CA LEU A 60 -19.98 6.32 4.94
C LEU A 60 -20.20 7.19 6.19
N CYS A 61 -20.61 8.43 5.99
CA CYS A 61 -20.88 9.36 7.10
C CYS A 61 -22.25 9.16 7.76
N ASN A 62 -23.11 8.29 7.22
CA ASN A 62 -24.44 8.04 7.73
C ASN A 62 -24.41 6.93 8.81
N PRO A 63 -24.77 7.21 10.08
CA PRO A 63 -24.71 6.23 11.17
C PRO A 63 -25.53 4.95 10.96
N THR A 64 -26.56 4.99 10.11
CA THR A 64 -27.43 3.83 9.83
C THR A 64 -26.98 2.99 8.65
N ARG A 65 -26.05 3.52 7.84
CA ARG A 65 -25.61 2.90 6.59
C ARG A 65 -24.12 2.65 6.55
N ASN A 66 -23.33 3.20 7.45
CA ASN A 66 -21.88 3.08 7.43
C ASN A 66 -21.42 1.64 7.75
N PRO A 67 -20.28 1.21 7.19
CA PRO A 67 -19.74 -0.12 7.45
C PRO A 67 -19.26 -0.23 8.91
N LEU A 68 -19.15 -1.46 9.41
CA LEU A 68 -18.75 -1.76 10.79
C LEU A 68 -17.41 -1.13 11.14
N VAL A 69 -16.45 -1.15 10.20
CA VAL A 69 -15.13 -0.52 10.43
C VAL A 69 -15.26 0.98 10.69
N ALA A 70 -16.20 1.66 10.02
CA ALA A 70 -16.42 3.07 10.23
C ALA A 70 -17.07 3.35 11.59
N GLN A 71 -18.06 2.54 11.98
CA GLN A 71 -18.73 2.62 13.28
C GLN A 71 -17.79 2.36 14.46
N LEU A 72 -16.87 1.40 14.31
CA LEU A 72 -15.93 1.04 15.36
C LEU A 72 -14.87 2.11 15.59
N VAL A 73 -14.46 2.79 14.52
CA VAL A 73 -13.30 3.69 14.54
C VAL A 73 -13.74 5.13 14.76
N TRP A 74 -14.82 5.57 14.13
CA TRP A 74 -15.27 6.96 14.16
C TRP A 74 -16.69 7.08 14.72
N ASN A 75 -16.89 8.11 15.54
CA ASN A 75 -18.19 8.53 16.04
C ASN A 75 -18.44 9.98 15.60
N GLY A 76 -18.64 10.17 14.29
CA GLY A 76 -18.57 11.47 13.63
C GLY A 76 -17.30 11.56 12.77
N ASP A 77 -16.74 12.77 12.61
CA ASP A 77 -15.47 13.11 11.94
C ASP A 77 -14.76 11.95 11.16
N TYR A 78 -15.42 11.47 10.11
CA TYR A 78 -15.02 10.24 9.43
C TYR A 78 -13.75 10.48 8.61
N GLY A 79 -12.80 9.56 8.71
CA GLY A 79 -11.51 9.66 8.03
C GLY A 79 -10.44 10.42 8.81
N SER A 80 -10.76 10.97 9.99
CA SER A 80 -9.77 11.67 10.81
C SER A 80 -8.87 10.74 11.62
N VAL A 81 -7.70 11.24 12.01
CA VAL A 81 -6.71 10.50 12.81
C VAL A 81 -6.98 10.68 14.30
N ASN A 82 -7.85 9.85 14.85
CA ASN A 82 -8.20 9.84 16.28
C ASN A 82 -7.24 9.00 17.13
N LEU A 83 -7.55 8.87 18.43
CA LEU A 83 -6.71 8.11 19.38
C LEU A 83 -6.60 6.62 19.01
N PHE A 84 -7.67 6.00 18.55
CA PHE A 84 -7.67 4.60 18.13
C PHE A 84 -6.67 4.39 16.98
N VAL A 85 -6.74 5.23 15.94
CA VAL A 85 -5.83 5.18 14.80
C VAL A 85 -4.38 5.38 15.24
N LYS A 86 -4.10 6.35 16.12
CA LYS A 86 -2.74 6.59 16.65
C LYS A 86 -2.21 5.38 17.43
N LYS A 87 -3.07 4.70 18.21
CA LYS A 87 -2.68 3.50 18.94
C LYS A 87 -2.46 2.30 18.03
N LEU A 88 -3.24 2.18 16.95
CA LEU A 88 -3.00 1.18 15.91
C LEU A 88 -1.65 1.41 15.21
N PHE A 89 -1.33 2.65 14.83
CA PHE A 89 -0.02 2.99 14.28
C PHE A 89 1.12 2.59 15.22
N GLN A 90 1.01 3.01 16.49
CA GLN A 90 2.00 2.68 17.51
C GLN A 90 2.16 1.17 17.69
N MET A 91 1.06 0.42 17.74
CA MET A 91 1.08 -1.04 17.84
C MET A 91 1.79 -1.67 16.64
N PHE A 92 1.42 -1.27 15.41
CA PHE A 92 2.03 -1.78 14.20
C PHE A 92 3.55 -1.53 14.17
N ILE A 93 3.99 -0.30 14.45
CA ILE A 93 5.41 0.05 14.48
C ILE A 93 6.17 -0.73 15.56
N ASN A 94 5.59 -0.86 16.76
CA ASN A 94 6.21 -1.60 17.86
C ASN A 94 6.34 -3.09 17.53
N MET A 95 5.33 -3.70 16.89
CA MET A 95 5.41 -5.10 16.47
C MET A 95 6.52 -5.33 15.43
N ASN A 96 6.71 -4.39 14.49
CA ASN A 96 7.82 -4.43 13.55
C ASN A 96 9.17 -4.29 14.27
N ALA A 97 9.29 -3.33 15.19
CA ALA A 97 10.50 -3.09 15.98
C ALA A 97 10.89 -4.28 16.87
N LEU A 98 9.89 -5.03 17.34
CA LEU A 98 10.03 -6.22 18.17
C LEU A 98 10.08 -7.52 17.37
N GLN A 99 9.97 -7.45 16.03
CA GLN A 99 10.00 -8.59 15.13
C GLN A 99 9.02 -9.70 15.54
N TYR A 100 7.76 -9.32 15.83
CA TYR A 100 6.68 -10.27 16.08
C TYR A 100 6.49 -11.22 14.88
N PRO A 101 5.81 -12.37 15.05
CA PRO A 101 5.59 -13.33 13.98
C PRO A 101 4.92 -12.66 12.77
N GLN A 102 5.41 -12.98 11.58
CA GLN A 102 5.00 -12.29 10.36
C GLN A 102 3.49 -12.41 10.09
N GLU A 103 2.89 -13.54 10.47
CA GLU A 103 1.44 -13.75 10.36
C GLU A 103 0.63 -12.76 11.20
N ASP A 104 1.13 -12.41 12.38
CA ASP A 104 0.47 -11.50 13.31
C ASP A 104 0.65 -10.05 12.89
N ILE A 105 1.85 -9.69 12.42
CA ILE A 105 2.09 -8.39 11.76
C ILE A 105 1.16 -8.24 10.55
N ALA A 106 0.97 -9.31 9.77
CA ALA A 106 0.08 -9.29 8.61
C ALA A 106 -1.39 -9.07 9.00
N VAL A 107 -1.86 -9.55 10.15
CA VAL A 107 -3.23 -9.27 10.66
C VAL A 107 -3.39 -7.78 10.97
N VAL A 108 -2.43 -7.17 11.67
CA VAL A 108 -2.48 -5.73 11.97
C VAL A 108 -2.35 -4.88 10.71
N SER A 109 -1.49 -5.29 9.77
CA SER A 109 -1.34 -4.64 8.47
C SER A 109 -2.64 -4.67 7.65
N ARG A 110 -3.40 -5.78 7.70
CA ARG A 110 -4.73 -5.87 7.08
C ARG A 110 -5.72 -4.90 7.70
N LEU A 111 -5.75 -4.79 9.04
CA LEU A 111 -6.59 -3.81 9.73
C LEU A 111 -6.20 -2.37 9.34
N LEU A 112 -4.91 -2.06 9.30
CA LEU A 112 -4.41 -0.76 8.85
C LEU A 112 -4.84 -0.44 7.41
N ASN A 113 -4.78 -1.43 6.52
CA ASN A 113 -5.24 -1.29 5.15
C ASN A 113 -6.74 -1.01 5.07
N LEU A 114 -7.56 -1.69 5.88
CA LEU A 114 -9.00 -1.40 5.96
C LEU A 114 -9.28 0.04 6.37
N LEU A 115 -8.57 0.54 7.39
CA LEU A 115 -8.71 1.93 7.80
C LEU A 115 -8.26 2.88 6.71
N THR A 116 -7.18 2.57 6.01
CA THR A 116 -6.67 3.38 4.90
C THR A 116 -7.71 3.48 3.77
N VAL A 117 -8.34 2.35 3.42
CA VAL A 117 -9.42 2.33 2.42
C VAL A 117 -10.61 3.15 2.91
N ALA A 118 -11.05 2.98 4.17
CA ALA A 118 -12.17 3.75 4.72
C ALA A 118 -11.88 5.27 4.79
N VAL A 119 -10.66 5.68 5.15
CA VAL A 119 -10.21 7.08 5.11
C VAL A 119 -10.30 7.60 3.68
N ASN A 120 -9.82 6.84 2.70
CA ASN A 120 -9.90 7.26 1.30
C ASN A 120 -11.37 7.42 0.83
N LEU A 121 -12.23 6.45 1.14
CA LEU A 121 -13.66 6.50 0.80
C LEU A 121 -14.38 7.70 1.45
N SER A 122 -13.87 8.21 2.57
CA SER A 122 -14.40 9.44 3.19
C SER A 122 -14.14 10.70 2.37
N GLU A 123 -13.24 10.64 1.38
CA GLU A 123 -12.86 11.75 0.50
C GLU A 123 -13.47 11.65 -0.90
N PHE A 124 -14.18 10.56 -1.19
CA PHE A 124 -14.87 10.33 -2.46
C PHE A 124 -16.08 11.27 -2.59
N GLN A 125 -15.83 12.48 -3.03
CA GLN A 125 -16.87 13.41 -3.46
C GLN A 125 -17.32 13.04 -4.87
N HIS A 126 -18.63 12.81 -5.04
CA HIS A 126 -19.26 12.78 -6.36
C HIS A 126 -19.47 14.23 -6.80
N SER A 127 -18.47 14.86 -7.42
CA SER A 127 -18.71 16.01 -8.28
C SER A 127 -19.12 15.48 -9.65
N ASP A 128 -20.36 15.75 -10.06
CA ASP A 128 -20.87 15.48 -11.42
C ASP A 128 -20.79 14.01 -11.91
N GLY A 129 -20.90 13.06 -10.98
CA GLY A 129 -20.95 11.62 -11.31
C GLY A 129 -19.61 11.01 -11.71
N GLN A 130 -18.51 11.73 -11.51
CA GLN A 130 -17.16 11.29 -11.85
C GLN A 130 -16.31 11.14 -10.58
N ILE A 131 -15.68 9.98 -10.43
CA ILE A 131 -14.67 9.74 -9.38
C ILE A 131 -13.29 9.81 -10.02
N GLU A 132 -12.48 10.76 -9.59
CA GLU A 132 -11.06 10.81 -9.93
C GLU A 132 -10.30 9.78 -9.09
N TYR A 133 -9.61 8.85 -9.75
CA TYR A 133 -8.84 7.81 -9.10
C TYR A 133 -7.35 7.89 -9.51
N PRO A 134 -6.40 7.72 -8.57
CA PRO A 134 -6.58 7.53 -7.14
C PRO A 134 -6.99 8.81 -6.42
N CYS A 135 -8.09 8.76 -5.67
CA CYS A 135 -8.45 9.84 -4.75
C CYS A 135 -7.54 9.73 -3.53
N ALA A 136 -6.77 10.77 -3.22
CA ALA A 136 -5.95 10.84 -2.01
C ALA A 136 -5.76 12.31 -1.62
N LYS A 137 -6.77 12.87 -0.95
CA LYS A 137 -6.85 14.29 -0.59
C LYS A 137 -6.31 14.50 0.84
N ASP A 138 -6.70 15.60 1.48
CA ASP A 138 -6.09 16.07 2.72
C ASP A 138 -6.12 15.07 3.89
N ASN A 139 -7.22 14.32 4.07
CA ASN A 139 -7.33 13.31 5.13
C ASN A 139 -6.41 12.13 4.86
N SER A 140 -6.36 11.62 3.62
CA SER A 140 -5.44 10.53 3.26
C SER A 140 -3.98 10.97 3.43
N GLN A 141 -3.63 12.19 3.00
CA GLN A 141 -2.30 12.75 3.17
C GLN A 141 -1.96 13.00 4.64
N HIS A 142 -2.91 13.50 5.44
CA HIS A 142 -2.74 13.66 6.88
C HIS A 142 -2.55 12.31 7.58
N TYR A 143 -3.33 11.29 7.22
CA TYR A 143 -3.23 9.94 7.75
C TYR A 143 -1.84 9.33 7.51
N ALA A 144 -1.33 9.40 6.28
CA ALA A 144 0.03 8.95 5.95
C ALA A 144 1.11 9.71 6.72
N ARG A 145 1.00 11.03 6.82
CA ARG A 145 1.92 11.87 7.61
C ARG A 145 1.91 11.52 9.10
N GLN A 146 0.76 11.22 9.67
CA GLN A 146 0.66 10.80 11.08
C GLN A 146 1.29 9.42 11.32
N LEU A 147 1.13 8.49 10.38
CA LEU A 147 1.82 7.19 10.45
C LEU A 147 3.34 7.38 10.40
N TRP A 148 3.84 8.15 9.44
CA TRP A 148 5.27 8.47 9.35
C TRP A 148 5.78 9.16 10.62
N LYS A 149 5.07 10.17 11.13
CA LYS A 149 5.41 10.86 12.38
C LYS A 149 5.49 9.88 13.55
N THR A 150 4.58 8.92 13.65
CA THR A 150 4.58 7.91 14.71
C THR A 150 5.79 6.97 14.60
N LEU A 151 6.18 6.63 13.37
CA LEU A 151 7.39 5.84 13.11
C LEU A 151 8.65 6.63 13.49
N GLU A 152 8.75 7.86 13.03
CA GLU A 152 9.92 8.73 13.24
C GLU A 152 10.15 9.09 14.71
N THR A 153 9.08 9.28 15.49
CA THR A 153 9.19 9.60 16.92
C THR A 153 9.37 8.37 17.82
N SER A 154 9.34 7.16 17.24
CA SER A 154 9.60 5.93 18.00
C SER A 154 11.02 5.91 18.56
N GLY A 155 11.17 5.49 19.82
CA GLY A 155 12.48 5.25 20.42
C GLY A 155 13.29 4.15 19.71
N TYR A 156 12.64 3.35 18.86
CA TYR A 156 13.24 2.28 18.05
C TYR A 156 13.57 2.72 16.62
N PHE A 157 13.35 3.98 16.26
CA PHE A 157 13.53 4.45 14.89
C PHE A 157 14.94 4.16 14.35
N SER A 158 14.99 3.49 13.22
CA SER A 158 16.18 3.15 12.43
C SER A 158 15.76 3.00 10.96
N ILE A 159 16.72 3.05 10.02
CA ILE A 159 16.44 2.77 8.60
C ILE A 159 15.84 1.37 8.44
N THR A 160 16.43 0.37 9.09
CA THR A 160 15.93 -1.02 9.05
C THR A 160 14.47 -1.12 9.51
N LEU A 161 14.11 -0.47 10.63
CA LEU A 161 12.72 -0.44 11.07
C LEU A 161 11.81 0.24 10.05
N ALA A 162 12.25 1.35 9.45
CA ALA A 162 11.46 2.06 8.45
C ALA A 162 11.22 1.19 7.21
N LEU A 163 12.26 0.54 6.68
CA LEU A 163 12.18 -0.39 5.56
C LEU A 163 11.26 -1.57 5.87
N GLN A 164 11.41 -2.20 7.04
CA GLN A 164 10.59 -3.33 7.48
C GLN A 164 9.12 -2.91 7.65
N THR A 165 8.88 -1.74 8.23
CA THR A 165 7.54 -1.16 8.36
C THR A 165 6.92 -0.95 6.98
N ILE A 166 7.64 -0.34 6.04
CA ILE A 166 7.18 -0.10 4.67
C ILE A 166 6.85 -1.41 3.96
N ARG A 167 7.75 -2.40 4.02
CA ARG A 167 7.55 -3.74 3.44
C ARG A 167 6.29 -4.42 3.98
N ASN A 168 6.02 -4.27 5.27
CA ASN A 168 4.89 -4.91 5.94
C ASN A 168 3.55 -4.18 5.76
N LEU A 169 3.53 -2.95 5.23
CA LEU A 169 2.27 -2.28 4.84
C LEU A 169 1.62 -3.04 3.69
N ARG A 170 0.28 -3.04 3.62
CA ARG A 170 -0.45 -3.59 2.46
C ARG A 170 -0.96 -2.53 1.48
N SER A 171 -1.23 -1.32 1.97
CA SER A 171 -1.73 -0.23 1.13
C SER A 171 -0.64 0.29 0.20
N PRO A 172 -0.83 0.27 -1.14
CA PRO A 172 0.10 0.90 -2.08
C PRO A 172 0.28 2.39 -1.78
N PHE A 173 -0.81 3.10 -1.47
CA PHE A 173 -0.75 4.52 -1.08
C PHE A 173 0.21 4.76 0.10
N LEU A 174 0.08 3.99 1.19
CA LEU A 174 0.98 4.17 2.34
C LEU A 174 2.42 3.75 2.02
N ARG A 175 2.62 2.67 1.27
CA ARG A 175 3.97 2.25 0.83
C ARG A 175 4.67 3.36 0.05
N LEU A 176 3.97 3.95 -0.92
CA LEU A 176 4.49 5.06 -1.72
C LEU A 176 4.84 6.26 -0.83
N ARG A 177 3.91 6.70 0.02
CA ARG A 177 4.11 7.89 0.87
C ARG A 177 5.21 7.72 1.90
N LEU A 178 5.30 6.55 2.54
CA LEU A 178 6.37 6.31 3.50
C LEU A 178 7.73 6.10 2.80
N SER A 179 7.75 5.53 1.59
CA SER A 179 8.99 5.46 0.79
C SER A 179 9.46 6.86 0.40
N GLU A 180 8.55 7.73 -0.03
CA GLU A 180 8.85 9.13 -0.33
C GLU A 180 9.39 9.87 0.91
N HIS A 181 8.75 9.73 2.07
CA HIS A 181 9.24 10.36 3.31
C HIS A 181 10.61 9.85 3.75
N LEU A 182 10.87 8.54 3.62
CA LEU A 182 12.18 7.97 3.93
C LEU A 182 13.26 8.48 2.98
N LEU A 183 12.98 8.53 1.68
CA LEU A 183 13.90 9.10 0.70
C LEU A 183 14.13 10.61 0.93
N GLN A 184 13.09 11.38 1.24
CA GLN A 184 13.21 12.82 1.56
C GLN A 184 14.10 13.09 2.77
N LYS A 185 14.13 12.16 3.72
CA LYS A 185 15.00 12.25 4.90
C LYS A 185 16.47 12.06 4.55
N LEU A 186 16.76 11.30 3.50
CA LEU A 186 18.11 11.02 3.01
C LEU A 186 18.55 12.07 1.97
N ASN A 187 17.67 12.36 1.01
CA ASN A 187 17.83 13.36 -0.03
C ASN A 187 16.60 14.28 -0.03
N ARG A 188 16.75 15.51 0.48
CA ARG A 188 15.65 16.50 0.60
C ARG A 188 14.94 16.82 -0.72
N GLY A 189 15.58 16.59 -1.86
CA GLY A 189 15.01 16.82 -3.19
C GLY A 189 14.18 15.66 -3.73
N ALA A 190 14.18 14.49 -3.06
CA ALA A 190 13.47 13.31 -3.53
C ALA A 190 11.95 13.55 -3.52
N ARG A 191 11.31 13.29 -4.66
CA ARG A 191 9.86 13.29 -4.82
C ARG A 191 9.49 12.04 -5.59
N LEU A 192 8.37 11.40 -5.26
CA LEU A 192 7.89 10.20 -5.92
C LEU A 192 6.47 10.42 -6.47
N SER A 193 6.27 11.54 -7.16
CA SER A 193 4.94 11.94 -7.63
C SER A 193 4.47 11.21 -8.89
N ASN A 194 5.39 10.75 -9.74
CA ASN A 194 5.11 10.04 -11.00
C ASN A 194 6.32 9.21 -11.45
N VAL A 195 6.18 8.39 -12.49
CA VAL A 195 7.26 7.49 -12.96
C VAL A 195 8.51 8.28 -13.39
N ARG A 196 8.33 9.48 -13.96
CA ARG A 196 9.44 10.38 -14.30
C ARG A 196 10.33 10.69 -13.10
N CYS A 197 9.75 10.87 -11.92
CA CYS A 197 10.53 11.11 -10.71
C CYS A 197 11.37 9.90 -10.30
N PHE A 198 10.85 8.67 -10.44
CA PHE A 198 11.62 7.45 -10.23
C PHE A 198 12.77 7.33 -11.23
N PHE A 199 12.49 7.61 -12.51
CA PHE A 199 13.53 7.64 -13.54
C PHE A 199 14.62 8.67 -13.21
N LYS A 200 14.24 9.86 -12.72
CA LYS A 200 15.20 10.89 -12.31
C LYS A 200 16.14 10.39 -11.21
N GLN A 201 15.60 9.76 -10.16
CA GLN A 201 16.39 9.17 -9.08
C GLN A 201 17.35 8.09 -9.60
N LEU A 202 16.92 7.30 -10.60
CA LEU A 202 17.76 6.32 -11.24
C LEU A 202 18.88 6.95 -12.08
N HIS A 203 18.52 7.95 -12.88
CA HIS A 203 19.44 8.64 -13.77
C HIS A 203 20.51 9.43 -13.02
N GLU A 204 20.15 10.06 -11.89
CA GLU A 204 21.08 10.79 -11.01
C GLU A 204 21.95 9.87 -10.15
N ARG A 205 21.71 8.54 -10.19
CA ARG A 205 22.47 7.53 -9.46
C ARG A 205 22.59 7.80 -7.95
N CYS A 206 21.52 8.34 -7.34
CA CYS A 206 21.52 8.76 -5.94
C CYS A 206 21.88 7.66 -4.93
N TRP A 207 21.75 6.37 -5.29
CA TRP A 207 22.17 5.26 -4.43
C TRP A 207 23.69 5.21 -4.22
N LEU A 208 24.50 5.80 -5.11
CA LEU A 208 25.96 5.85 -4.94
C LEU A 208 26.40 6.71 -3.74
N GLU A 209 25.51 7.58 -3.23
CA GLU A 209 25.75 8.33 -2.00
C GLU A 209 25.62 7.44 -0.74
N CYS A 210 25.05 6.24 -0.89
CA CYS A 210 24.87 5.27 0.18
C CYS A 210 26.07 4.34 0.32
N SER A 211 26.26 3.78 1.52
CA SER A 211 27.37 2.88 1.79
C SER A 211 27.24 1.53 1.06
N ASP A 212 28.36 1.01 0.56
CA ASP A 212 28.40 -0.24 -0.24
C ASP A 212 28.13 -1.50 0.59
N GLN A 213 28.62 -1.55 1.83
CA GLN A 213 28.61 -2.75 2.67
C GLN A 213 27.58 -2.66 3.79
N GLU A 214 26.55 -3.49 3.72
CA GLU A 214 25.76 -3.85 4.89
C GLU A 214 26.68 -4.62 5.84
N PRO A 215 26.86 -4.19 7.11
CA PRO A 215 27.71 -4.89 8.05
C PRO A 215 27.16 -6.30 8.19
N ALA A 216 28.03 -7.31 7.99
CA ALA A 216 27.70 -8.69 8.28
C ALA A 216 27.05 -8.73 9.66
N GLU A 217 25.81 -9.23 9.74
CA GLU A 217 25.00 -9.22 10.96
C GLU A 217 25.90 -9.54 12.16
N ALA A 218 26.17 -8.53 12.98
CA ALA A 218 27.08 -8.69 14.10
C ALA A 218 26.45 -9.71 15.03
N GLY A 219 26.96 -10.95 14.95
CA GLY A 219 26.73 -12.10 15.81
C GLY A 219 25.33 -12.17 16.40
N GLY A 220 24.48 -13.03 15.83
CA GLY A 220 23.25 -13.48 16.48
C GLY A 220 23.49 -13.72 17.96
N ALA A 221 23.05 -12.77 18.79
CA ALA A 221 23.10 -12.90 20.23
C ALA A 221 22.36 -14.19 20.56
N GLN A 222 23.07 -15.11 21.20
CA GLN A 222 22.63 -16.43 21.65
C GLN A 222 21.11 -16.56 21.70
N GLN A 223 20.57 -17.31 20.73
CA GLN A 223 19.19 -17.78 20.70
C GLN A 223 18.98 -18.74 21.88
N THR A 224 18.82 -18.17 23.07
CA THR A 224 17.87 -18.67 24.05
C THR A 224 16.50 -18.63 23.35
N GLU A 225 15.69 -19.69 23.49
CA GLU A 225 14.46 -19.94 22.71
C GLU A 225 13.76 -18.68 22.16
N PRO A 226 13.35 -18.67 20.87
CA PRO A 226 12.74 -17.49 20.26
C PRO A 226 11.53 -17.04 21.09
N ASN A 227 11.70 -15.95 21.85
CA ASN A 227 10.59 -15.32 22.53
C ASN A 227 9.73 -14.67 21.45
N HIS A 228 8.69 -15.39 21.01
CA HIS A 228 7.84 -14.99 19.89
C HIS A 228 7.15 -13.64 20.13
N TYR A 229 6.99 -13.21 21.39
CA TYR A 229 6.32 -11.96 21.73
C TYR A 229 7.12 -11.20 22.80
N PRO A 230 8.24 -10.58 22.44
CA PRO A 230 9.07 -9.88 23.41
C PRO A 230 8.34 -8.65 23.98
N VAL A 231 8.86 -8.13 25.10
CA VAL A 231 8.32 -6.95 25.77
C VAL A 231 9.07 -5.72 25.28
N LEU A 232 8.31 -4.65 24.97
CA LEU A 232 8.90 -3.38 24.59
C LEU A 232 9.71 -2.79 25.76
N ASN A 233 11.00 -2.55 25.54
CA ASN A 233 11.82 -1.80 26.48
C ASN A 233 11.48 -0.31 26.37
N ALA A 234 10.82 0.23 27.39
CA ALA A 234 10.39 1.63 27.45
C ALA A 234 11.55 2.63 27.60
N HIS A 235 12.71 2.16 28.07
CA HIS A 235 13.90 3.00 28.29
C HIS A 235 14.87 3.00 27.09
N ARG A 236 14.53 2.31 26.00
CA ARG A 236 15.39 2.28 24.81
C ARG A 236 15.47 3.68 24.19
N THR A 237 16.69 4.17 24.02
CA THR A 237 16.98 5.41 23.32
C THR A 237 17.33 5.15 21.86
N ARG A 238 17.07 6.16 21.02
CA ARG A 238 17.26 6.08 19.57
C ARG A 238 18.74 5.85 19.22
N PRO A 239 19.06 4.89 18.33
CA PRO A 239 20.43 4.71 17.84
C PRO A 239 20.93 5.94 17.08
N LYS A 240 22.24 6.25 17.21
CA LYS A 240 22.87 7.45 16.60
C LYS A 240 23.11 7.32 15.10
N ALA A 241 23.41 6.11 14.60
CA ALA A 241 23.67 5.87 13.19
C ALA A 241 22.37 5.48 12.46
N THR A 242 22.06 6.19 11.38
CA THR A 242 20.92 5.93 10.50
C THR A 242 21.46 5.84 9.07
N GLU A 243 22.42 4.95 8.87
CA GLU A 243 23.03 4.71 7.55
C GLU A 243 22.10 3.82 6.72
N MET A 244 22.01 4.12 5.43
CA MET A 244 21.29 3.30 4.46
C MET A 244 22.30 2.76 3.45
N TYR A 245 22.16 1.50 3.06
CA TYR A 245 23.03 0.85 2.08
C TYR A 245 22.47 0.95 0.67
N GLN A 246 23.32 0.81 -0.34
CA GLN A 246 22.90 0.95 -1.75
C GLN A 246 21.75 0.02 -2.12
N LYS A 247 21.83 -1.24 -1.70
CA LYS A 247 20.77 -2.24 -1.93
C LYS A 247 19.44 -1.82 -1.31
N GLN A 248 19.47 -1.33 -0.07
CA GLN A 248 18.29 -0.82 0.61
C GLN A 248 17.69 0.41 -0.10
N TYR A 249 18.52 1.28 -0.69
CA TYR A 249 18.06 2.39 -1.52
C TYR A 249 17.29 1.90 -2.74
N VAL A 250 17.90 0.99 -3.49
CA VAL A 250 17.35 0.48 -4.75
C VAL A 250 16.07 -0.32 -4.50
N GLU A 251 16.02 -1.11 -3.43
CA GLU A 251 14.81 -1.82 -3.00
C GLU A 251 13.69 -0.88 -2.55
N LEU A 252 14.02 0.19 -1.82
CA LEU A 252 13.05 1.21 -1.41
C LEU A 252 12.46 1.93 -2.61
N LEU A 253 13.31 2.31 -3.57
CA LEU A 253 12.88 2.98 -4.79
C LEU A 253 11.97 2.06 -5.63
N LEU A 254 12.30 0.77 -5.74
CA LEU A 254 11.44 -0.22 -6.39
C LEU A 254 10.11 -0.40 -5.66
N THR A 255 10.14 -0.46 -4.33
CA THR A 255 8.94 -0.58 -3.50
C THR A 255 8.00 0.60 -3.72
N GLY A 256 8.55 1.81 -3.82
CA GLY A 256 7.81 3.01 -4.19
C GLY A 256 7.23 2.93 -5.60
N LEU A 257 8.01 2.49 -6.60
CA LEU A 257 7.56 2.40 -7.99
C LEU A 257 6.44 1.39 -8.15
N ARG A 258 6.59 0.19 -7.58
CA ARG A 258 5.53 -0.85 -7.55
C ARG A 258 4.26 -0.29 -6.93
N ALA A 259 4.38 0.37 -5.78
CA ALA A 259 3.26 0.96 -5.09
C ALA A 259 2.57 2.07 -5.91
N TYR A 260 3.33 2.88 -6.64
CA TYR A 260 2.78 3.86 -7.59
C TYR A 260 2.02 3.17 -8.72
N CYS A 261 2.64 2.20 -9.39
CA CYS A 261 2.01 1.44 -10.48
C CYS A 261 0.72 0.73 -10.03
N ASP A 262 0.70 0.15 -8.83
CA ASP A 262 -0.49 -0.49 -8.24
C ASP A 262 -1.59 0.54 -7.94
N MET A 263 -1.22 1.69 -7.38
CA MET A 263 -2.17 2.74 -7.02
C MET A 263 -2.82 3.37 -8.27
N HIS A 264 -2.09 3.48 -9.37
CA HIS A 264 -2.57 4.05 -10.63
C HIS A 264 -3.01 2.97 -11.65
N GLN A 265 -2.96 1.69 -11.29
CA GLN A 265 -3.29 0.57 -12.17
C GLN A 265 -2.57 0.62 -13.53
N LEU A 266 -1.33 1.14 -13.55
CA LEU A 266 -0.55 1.32 -14.78
C LEU A 266 -0.37 0.04 -15.61
N PRO A 267 -0.14 -1.16 -15.02
CA PRO A 267 -0.04 -2.40 -15.81
C PRO A 267 -1.35 -2.77 -16.53
N ALA A 268 -2.51 -2.40 -15.97
CA ALA A 268 -3.79 -2.61 -16.65
C ALA A 268 -3.94 -1.64 -17.83
N TYR A 269 -3.61 -0.36 -17.61
CA TYR A 269 -3.62 0.66 -18.65
C TYR A 269 -2.65 0.36 -19.80
N PHE A 270 -1.43 -0.10 -19.47
CA PHE A 270 -0.42 -0.49 -20.45
C PHE A 270 -0.93 -1.61 -21.38
N ARG A 271 -1.52 -2.67 -20.81
CA ARG A 271 -2.12 -3.77 -21.58
C ARG A 271 -3.25 -3.30 -22.48
N GLU A 272 -4.05 -2.32 -22.05
CA GLU A 272 -5.09 -1.73 -22.88
C GLU A 272 -4.50 -0.97 -24.08
N ILE A 273 -3.43 -0.19 -23.88
CA ILE A 273 -2.74 0.49 -24.99
C ILE A 273 -2.18 -0.52 -25.99
N MET A 274 -1.52 -1.57 -25.52
CA MET A 274 -0.87 -2.56 -26.38
C MET A 274 -1.85 -3.45 -27.15
N THR A 275 -3.08 -3.62 -26.65
CA THR A 275 -4.12 -4.44 -27.30
C THR A 275 -5.01 -3.64 -28.26
N ARG A 276 -4.96 -2.29 -28.24
CA ARG A 276 -5.66 -1.48 -29.23
C ARG A 276 -4.91 -1.55 -30.57
N PRO A 277 -5.51 -2.12 -31.63
CA PRO A 277 -4.90 -2.04 -32.96
C PRO A 277 -4.77 -0.57 -33.33
N VAL A 278 -3.59 -0.19 -33.81
CA VAL A 278 -3.35 1.11 -34.44
C VAL A 278 -4.42 1.23 -35.53
N GLN A 279 -5.46 2.02 -35.29
CA GLN A 279 -6.39 2.41 -36.36
C GLN A 279 -5.61 3.33 -37.28
N GLY A 280 -4.94 2.69 -38.24
CA GLY A 280 -4.27 3.33 -39.36
C GLY A 280 -5.27 4.20 -40.11
N GLY A 281 -4.78 5.37 -40.51
CA GLY A 281 -5.57 6.35 -41.23
C GLY A 281 -6.22 5.80 -42.50
N GLY A 282 -7.35 6.43 -42.83
CA GLY A 282 -7.93 6.41 -44.16
C GLY A 282 -9.10 5.46 -44.34
N SER A 283 -10.32 5.95 -44.08
CA SER A 283 -11.37 5.84 -45.09
C SER A 283 -12.50 6.85 -44.91
N ARG A 284 -12.79 7.48 -46.05
CA ARG A 284 -13.74 8.53 -46.41
C ARG A 284 -15.08 8.55 -45.65
N ALA A 285 -15.50 9.78 -45.39
CA ALA A 285 -16.82 10.20 -44.94
C ALA A 285 -17.97 9.73 -45.84
N SER A 286 -19.15 9.56 -45.22
CA SER A 286 -20.40 10.13 -45.72
C SER A 286 -21.36 10.40 -44.54
N PRO A 287 -22.28 11.38 -44.66
CA PRO A 287 -22.77 12.19 -43.55
C PRO A 287 -24.25 11.94 -43.23
N SER A 288 -24.62 11.96 -41.95
CA SER A 288 -25.94 12.40 -41.44
C SER A 288 -26.03 12.12 -39.95
N ASP A 289 -25.81 13.14 -39.12
CA ASP A 289 -26.87 13.72 -38.29
C ASP A 289 -26.26 14.68 -37.25
N GLU A 290 -26.82 15.89 -37.29
CA GLU A 290 -26.51 17.01 -36.42
C GLU A 290 -26.93 16.74 -34.98
N SER A 291 -26.01 16.94 -34.04
CA SER A 291 -26.22 17.83 -32.87
C SER A 291 -25.02 17.73 -31.93
N ALA A 292 -24.13 18.71 -32.02
CA ALA A 292 -23.15 18.98 -30.98
C ALA A 292 -23.83 19.62 -29.76
N PRO A 293 -23.27 19.43 -28.57
CA PRO A 293 -22.86 20.58 -27.79
C PRO A 293 -21.34 20.60 -27.67
N ALA A 294 -20.80 21.81 -27.81
CA ALA A 294 -19.41 22.11 -27.57
C ALA A 294 -19.10 21.96 -26.08
N ASP A 295 -18.30 20.94 -25.71
CA ASP A 295 -17.14 21.13 -24.85
C ASP A 295 -16.24 19.89 -24.88
N GLY A 296 -14.93 20.09 -24.71
CA GLY A 296 -13.84 19.17 -25.09
C GLY A 296 -13.69 17.85 -24.32
N ALA A 297 -14.76 17.16 -23.93
CA ALA A 297 -14.70 15.82 -23.36
C ALA A 297 -15.15 14.78 -24.41
N ARG A 298 -14.22 13.98 -24.95
CA ARG A 298 -14.56 12.81 -25.77
C ARG A 298 -15.18 11.73 -24.88
N ILE A 299 -16.50 11.77 -24.78
CA ILE A 299 -17.34 10.73 -24.22
C ILE A 299 -17.11 9.45 -25.04
N VAL A 300 -16.37 8.48 -24.51
CA VAL A 300 -16.54 7.08 -24.92
C VAL A 300 -17.62 6.52 -24.03
N VAL A 301 -18.88 6.59 -24.46
CA VAL A 301 -19.92 5.68 -23.94
C VAL A 301 -19.70 4.37 -24.70
N PRO A 302 -19.17 3.31 -24.08
CA PRO A 302 -19.24 2.01 -24.71
C PRO A 302 -20.72 1.67 -24.86
N LYS A 303 -21.13 1.18 -26.04
CA LYS A 303 -22.43 0.50 -26.19
C LYS A 303 -22.60 -0.46 -25.02
N ALA A 304 -23.81 -0.52 -24.46
CA ALA A 304 -24.16 -1.44 -23.38
C ALA A 304 -23.81 -2.87 -23.81
N VAL A 305 -22.64 -3.33 -23.38
CA VAL A 305 -22.26 -4.74 -23.34
C VAL A 305 -22.68 -5.19 -21.96
N ASP A 306 -23.49 -6.24 -21.89
CA ASP A 306 -23.72 -7.01 -20.68
C ASP A 306 -22.41 -7.73 -20.32
N ASP A 307 -21.44 -6.97 -19.81
CA ASP A 307 -20.23 -7.50 -19.22
C ASP A 307 -20.45 -7.57 -17.71
N GLU A 308 -20.62 -8.79 -17.20
CA GLU A 308 -20.85 -9.11 -15.78
C GLU A 308 -19.60 -8.88 -14.90
N ARG A 309 -18.52 -8.34 -15.47
CA ARG A 309 -17.34 -7.91 -14.72
C ARG A 309 -17.63 -6.56 -14.09
N MET A 310 -17.39 -6.43 -12.78
CA MET A 310 -17.45 -5.15 -12.07
C MET A 310 -16.36 -4.19 -12.57
N ILE A 311 -16.58 -3.60 -13.73
CA ILE A 311 -15.93 -2.36 -14.12
C ILE A 311 -16.66 -1.30 -13.31
N PHE A 312 -15.94 -0.55 -12.47
CA PHE A 312 -16.49 0.64 -11.83
C PHE A 312 -17.01 1.57 -12.94
N ARG A 313 -18.32 1.50 -13.23
CA ARG A 313 -19.00 2.45 -14.11
C ARG A 313 -18.85 3.82 -13.44
N GLY A 314 -18.03 4.72 -13.99
CA GLY A 314 -17.88 6.10 -13.48
C GLY A 314 -16.52 6.49 -12.88
N ILE A 315 -15.43 5.75 -13.14
CA ILE A 315 -14.09 6.34 -12.99
C ILE A 315 -13.89 7.28 -14.18
N ALA A 316 -13.90 8.60 -13.93
CA ALA A 316 -13.43 9.54 -14.93
C ALA A 316 -11.93 9.40 -15.02
N ILE A 317 -11.44 8.89 -16.15
CA ILE A 317 -10.08 9.19 -16.56
C ILE A 317 -10.17 10.52 -17.31
N SER A 318 -9.77 11.61 -16.65
CA SER A 318 -9.67 12.92 -17.30
C SER A 318 -8.68 12.85 -18.47
N ALA A 319 -8.82 13.73 -19.46
CA ALA A 319 -7.85 13.81 -20.56
C ALA A 319 -6.42 14.04 -20.05
N ASP A 320 -6.29 14.80 -18.96
CA ASP A 320 -5.01 15.04 -18.27
C ASP A 320 -4.44 13.76 -17.66
N LEU A 321 -5.28 12.93 -17.02
CA LEU A 321 -4.86 11.65 -16.46
C LEU A 321 -4.42 10.64 -17.54
N VAL A 322 -5.07 10.65 -18.71
CA VAL A 322 -4.64 9.85 -19.87
C VAL A 322 -3.25 10.28 -20.34
N LEU A 323 -3.00 11.59 -20.42
CA LEU A 323 -1.69 12.13 -20.81
C LEU A 323 -0.62 11.78 -19.77
N GLU A 324 -0.93 11.89 -18.49
CA GLU A 324 -0.04 11.51 -17.39
C GLU A 324 0.32 10.02 -17.48
N TYR A 325 -0.67 9.13 -17.64
CA TYR A 325 -0.39 7.70 -17.77
C TYR A 325 0.42 7.35 -19.01
N ARG A 326 0.22 8.07 -20.12
CA ARG A 326 1.05 7.90 -21.32
C ARG A 326 2.51 8.31 -21.05
N ASP A 327 2.73 9.42 -20.35
CA ASP A 327 4.08 9.85 -19.97
C ASP A 327 4.70 8.86 -18.97
N ASP A 328 3.91 8.35 -18.02
CA ASP A 328 4.36 7.32 -17.08
C ASP A 328 4.81 6.03 -17.79
N VAL A 329 4.03 5.54 -18.75
CA VAL A 329 4.41 4.38 -19.58
C VAL A 329 5.70 4.64 -20.34
N LYS A 330 5.86 5.83 -20.92
CA LYS A 330 7.10 6.23 -21.59
C LYS A 330 8.29 6.17 -20.63
N TYR A 331 8.16 6.68 -19.41
CA TYR A 331 9.25 6.64 -18.43
C TYR A 331 9.51 5.22 -17.90
N LEU A 332 8.51 4.33 -17.83
CA LEU A 332 8.75 2.91 -17.53
C LEU A 332 9.66 2.27 -18.59
N LEU A 333 9.41 2.53 -19.87
CA LEU A 333 10.27 2.07 -20.96
C LEU A 333 11.68 2.69 -20.89
N LEU A 334 11.79 3.97 -20.52
CA LEU A 334 13.10 4.61 -20.34
C LEU A 334 13.87 4.03 -19.16
N ILE A 335 13.19 3.67 -18.07
CA ILE A 335 13.80 2.96 -16.93
C ILE A 335 14.37 1.63 -17.41
N GLU A 336 13.59 0.84 -18.14
CA GLU A 336 14.03 -0.45 -18.69
C GLU A 336 15.28 -0.30 -19.56
N GLN A 337 15.25 0.64 -20.53
CA GLN A 337 16.39 0.93 -21.40
C GLN A 337 17.62 1.34 -20.59
N GLN A 338 17.45 2.24 -19.62
CA GLN A 338 18.54 2.69 -18.76
C GLN A 338 19.16 1.52 -17.98
N LEU A 339 18.35 0.64 -17.41
CA LEU A 339 18.84 -0.53 -16.67
C LEU A 339 19.57 -1.52 -17.60
N LYS A 340 19.14 -1.69 -18.85
CA LYS A 340 19.84 -2.52 -19.85
C LYS A 340 21.20 -1.94 -20.25
N THR A 341 21.40 -0.62 -20.15
CA THR A 341 22.71 0.00 -20.44
C THR A 341 23.75 -0.16 -19.33
N LEU A 342 23.36 -0.64 -18.14
CA LEU A 342 24.31 -0.93 -17.06
C LEU A 342 25.32 -1.98 -17.53
N GLN A 343 26.61 -1.67 -17.43
CA GLN A 343 27.70 -2.54 -17.90
C GLN A 343 28.32 -3.39 -16.78
N SER A 344 28.31 -2.89 -15.54
CA SER A 344 28.89 -3.60 -14.39
C SER A 344 28.01 -4.77 -13.95
N ALA A 345 28.62 -5.93 -13.72
CA ALA A 345 27.93 -7.11 -13.20
C ALA A 345 27.36 -6.87 -11.79
N GLU A 346 28.07 -6.12 -10.96
CA GLU A 346 27.66 -5.77 -9.60
C GLU A 346 26.43 -4.84 -9.62
N GLU A 347 26.42 -3.85 -10.50
CA GLU A 347 25.26 -2.98 -10.69
C GLU A 347 24.06 -3.76 -11.26
N ARG A 348 24.26 -4.64 -12.23
CA ARG A 348 23.17 -5.48 -12.74
C ARG A 348 22.57 -6.37 -11.65
N ALA A 349 23.40 -6.93 -10.77
CA ALA A 349 22.94 -7.74 -9.64
C ALA A 349 22.11 -6.90 -8.64
N LEU A 350 22.49 -5.65 -8.40
CA LEU A 350 21.75 -4.70 -7.56
C LEU A 350 20.31 -4.46 -8.06
N PHE A 351 20.12 -4.45 -9.37
CA PHE A 351 18.82 -4.20 -10.02
C PHE A 351 18.07 -5.49 -10.43
N GLY A 352 18.45 -6.67 -9.94
CA GLY A 352 17.79 -7.94 -10.30
C GLY A 352 16.26 -7.92 -10.12
N ASP A 353 15.77 -7.42 -8.98
CA ASP A 353 14.33 -7.33 -8.70
C ASP A 353 13.58 -6.30 -9.56
N TRP A 354 14.31 -5.32 -10.13
CA TRP A 354 13.75 -4.36 -11.07
C TRP A 354 13.43 -5.01 -12.41
N PHE A 355 14.35 -5.83 -12.93
CA PHE A 355 14.11 -6.58 -14.16
C PHE A 355 12.92 -7.53 -14.02
N ALA A 356 12.83 -8.24 -12.89
CA ALA A 356 11.68 -9.09 -12.58
C ALA A 356 10.37 -8.29 -12.58
N PHE A 357 10.33 -7.13 -11.92
CA PHE A 357 9.14 -6.28 -11.92
C PHE A 357 8.76 -5.76 -13.31
N LEU A 358 9.71 -5.24 -14.07
CA LEU A 358 9.43 -4.72 -15.42
C LEU A 358 8.88 -5.82 -16.34
N SER A 359 9.39 -7.06 -16.20
CA SER A 359 8.86 -8.23 -16.92
C SER A 359 7.42 -8.59 -16.57
N GLU A 360 6.98 -8.31 -15.34
CA GLU A 360 5.59 -8.51 -14.91
C GLU A 360 4.66 -7.44 -15.51
N VAL A 361 5.15 -6.22 -15.70
CA VAL A 361 4.40 -5.12 -16.32
C VAL A 361 4.23 -5.37 -17.82
N ASP A 362 5.28 -5.83 -18.49
CA ASP A 362 5.26 -6.25 -19.88
C ASP A 362 6.31 -7.36 -20.11
N PRO A 363 5.91 -8.55 -20.60
CA PRO A 363 6.84 -9.62 -20.92
C PRO A 363 7.95 -9.22 -21.90
N THR A 364 7.70 -8.21 -22.76
CA THR A 364 8.72 -7.68 -23.67
C THR A 364 9.75 -6.78 -22.97
N MET A 365 9.39 -6.21 -21.81
CA MET A 365 10.29 -5.40 -20.98
C MET A 365 11.25 -6.25 -20.10
N GLY A 366 11.01 -7.55 -20.01
CA GLY A 366 11.79 -8.50 -19.21
C GLY A 366 12.92 -9.22 -19.96
N ALA A 367 12.94 -9.13 -21.29
CA ALA A 367 13.97 -9.77 -22.10
C ALA A 367 15.26 -8.95 -22.03
N ALA A 368 16.15 -9.32 -21.11
CA ALA A 368 17.56 -8.92 -21.11
C ALA A 368 18.38 -9.86 -21.98
#